data_AF-A0A6I4VUJ3-F1
#
_entry.id   AF-A0A6I4VUJ3-F1
#
_cell.length_a   1.000
_cell.length_b   1.000
_cell.length_c   1.000
_cell.angle_alpha   90.00
_cell.angle_beta   90.00
_cell.angle_gamma   90.00
#
_symmetry.space_group_name_H-M   'P 1'
#
loop_
_entity.id
_entity.type
_entity.pdbx_description
1 polymer ?
#
loop_
_entity_poly.entity_id
_entity_poly.type
_entity_poly.pdbx_seq_one_letter_code
_entity_poly.pdbx_strand_id
1 'polypeptide(L)' 'MQISSKDLQYLADEMSWELIAFKKCHHFAGEIQDPQIKAVIDKMGAMHQQHYQALLQCLQSATGTNGQQSQMQSNSYMQ' A
#
# COMPACT_ATOMS: atom_id res chain seq x y z
N MET A 1 -0.77 -17.81 16.84
CA MET A 1 0.08 -16.64 17.15
C MET A 1 -0.87 -15.48 17.41
N GLN A 2 -0.82 -14.84 18.58
CA GLN A 2 -1.64 -13.65 18.84
C GLN A 2 -0.85 -12.41 18.45
N ILE A 3 -1.49 -11.48 17.73
CA ILE A 3 -0.94 -10.15 17.45
C ILE A 3 -1.04 -9.32 18.73
N SER A 4 0.08 -8.76 19.17
CA SER A 4 0.12 -7.83 20.30
C SER A 4 -0.19 -6.41 19.84
N SER A 5 -0.49 -5.51 20.78
CA SER A 5 -0.66 -4.07 20.47
C SER A 5 0.58 -3.46 19.82
N LYS A 6 1.77 -3.96 20.16
CA LYS A 6 3.03 -3.50 19.56
C LYS A 6 3.13 -3.91 18.09
N ASP A 7 2.69 -5.12 17.75
CA ASP A 7 2.67 -5.61 16.37
C ASP A 7 1.68 -4.80 15.52
N LEU A 8 0.53 -4.42 16.10
CA LEU A 8 -0.45 -3.54 15.43
C LEU A 8 0.14 -2.16 15.12
N GLN A 9 0.95 -1.60 16.02
CA GLN A 9 1.62 -0.31 15.79
C GLN A 9 2.63 -0.40 14.66
N TYR A 10 3.46 -1.46 14.64
CA TYR A 10 4.40 -1.66 13.53
C TYR A 10 3.68 -1.87 12.20
N LEU A 11 2.60 -2.65 12.16
CA LEU A 11 1.81 -2.81 10.93
C LEU A 11 1.23 -1.48 10.43
N ALA A 12 0.76 -0.62 11.33
CA ALA A 12 0.24 0.70 10.97
C ALA A 12 1.34 1.62 10.39
N ASP A 13 2.55 1.57 10.98
CA ASP A 13 3.71 2.32 10.48
C ASP A 13 4.11 1.85 9.08
N GLU A 14 4.25 0.53 8.88
CA GLU A 14 4.61 -0.06 7.59
C GLU A 14 3.57 0.26 6.50
N MET A 15 2.27 0.18 6.84
CA MET A 15 1.19 0.58 5.93
C MET A 15 1.27 2.07 5.56
N SER A 16 1.66 2.93 6.51
CA SER A 16 1.83 4.37 6.24
C SER A 16 3.01 4.61 5.30
N TRP A 17 4.10 3.86 5.44
CA TRP A 17 5.25 3.94 4.55
C TRP A 17 4.93 3.48 3.13
N GLU A 18 4.25 2.34 2.97
CA GLU A 18 3.83 1.84 1.66
C GLU A 18 2.89 2.83 0.94
N LEU A 19 1.97 3.44 1.69
CA LEU A 19 1.07 4.48 1.17
C LEU A 19 1.83 5.72 0.66
N ILE A 20 2.81 6.20 1.43
CA ILE A 20 3.63 7.34 1.03
C ILE A 20 4.49 6.97 -0.19
N ALA A 21 5.05 5.76 -0.22
CA ALA A 21 5.91 5.29 -1.28
C ALA A 21 5.17 5.24 -2.62
N PHE A 22 4.01 4.57 -2.71
CA PHE A 22 3.29 4.49 -4.00
C PHE A 22 2.79 5.85 -4.47
N LYS A 23 2.37 6.75 -3.56
CA LYS A 23 1.98 8.12 -3.91
C LYS A 23 3.14 8.92 -4.50
N LYS A 24 4.33 8.81 -3.91
CA LYS A 24 5.53 9.45 -4.44
C LYS A 24 5.94 8.88 -5.79
N CYS A 25 5.88 7.55 -5.96
CA CYS A 25 6.12 6.93 -7.26
C CYS A 25 5.16 7.46 -8.32
N HIS A 26 3.85 7.51 -8.01
CA HIS A 26 2.85 8.03 -8.94
C HIS A 26 3.11 9.51 -9.32
N HIS A 27 3.40 10.35 -8.33
CA HIS A 27 3.72 11.76 -8.55
C HIS A 27 4.95 11.94 -9.45
N PHE A 28 6.08 11.30 -9.11
CA PHE A 28 7.32 11.45 -9.88
C PHE A 28 7.26 10.79 -11.25
N ALA A 29 6.47 9.72 -11.43
CA ALA A 29 6.22 9.15 -12.76
C ALA A 29 5.61 10.15 -13.74
N GLY A 30 4.88 11.18 -13.25
CA GLY A 30 4.35 12.27 -14.06
C GLY A 30 5.39 13.32 -14.46
N GLU A 31 6.52 13.40 -13.74
CA GLU A 31 7.59 14.37 -13.97
C GLU A 31 8.74 13.79 -14.81
N ILE A 32 8.83 12.46 -14.89
CA ILE A 32 9.89 11.73 -15.61
C ILE A 32 9.62 11.73 -17.10
N GLN A 33 10.60 12.20 -17.87
CA GLN A 33 10.56 12.25 -19.34
C GLN A 33 11.11 10.99 -19.99
N ASP A 34 12.07 10.31 -19.34
CA ASP A 34 12.66 9.08 -19.85
C ASP A 34 11.66 7.90 -19.69
N PRO A 35 11.23 7.26 -20.80
CA PRO A 35 10.23 6.20 -20.73
C PRO A 35 10.67 4.96 -19.93
N GLN A 36 11.97 4.65 -19.92
CA GLN A 36 12.49 3.48 -19.19
C GLN A 36 12.47 3.75 -17.69
N ILE A 37 12.90 4.95 -17.27
CA ILE A 37 12.86 5.35 -15.87
C ILE A 37 11.40 5.42 -15.38
N LYS A 38 10.50 5.98 -16.20
CA LYS A 38 9.07 6.04 -15.87
C LYS A 38 8.51 4.64 -15.63
N ALA A 39 8.81 3.68 -16.51
CA ALA A 39 8.33 2.30 -16.38
C ALA A 39 8.83 1.63 -15.10
N VAL A 40 10.08 1.90 -14.69
CA VAL A 40 10.64 1.39 -13.42
C VAL A 40 9.89 1.98 -12.23
N ILE A 41 9.65 3.29 -12.22
CA ILE A 41 8.95 3.97 -11.12
C ILE A 41 7.48 3.54 -11.04
N ASP A 42 6.80 3.37 -12.18
CA ASP A 42 5.44 2.82 -12.22
C ASP A 42 5.39 1.41 -11.61
N LYS A 43 6.36 0.55 -11.97
CA LYS A 43 6.48 -0.80 -11.40
C LYS A 43 6.73 -0.78 -9.89
N MET A 44 7.58 0.13 -9.41
CA MET A 44 7.82 0.31 -7.96
C MET A 44 6.55 0.77 -7.25
N GLY A 45 5.82 1.72 -7.81
CA GLY A 45 4.54 2.18 -7.25
C GLY A 45 3.51 1.05 -7.14
N ALA A 46 3.40 0.20 -8.18
CA ALA A 46 2.51 -0.96 -8.16
C ALA A 46 2.92 -1.98 -7.08
N MET A 47 4.23 -2.24 -6.90
CA MET A 47 4.73 -3.11 -5.84
C MET A 47 4.36 -2.59 -4.44
N HIS A 48 4.58 -1.30 -4.17
CA HIS A 48 4.22 -0.69 -2.89
C HIS A 48 2.71 -0.74 -2.61
N GLN A 49 1.88 -0.55 -3.64
CA GLN A 49 0.43 -0.73 -3.53
C GLN A 49 0.05 -2.18 -3.18
N GLN A 50 0.69 -3.17 -3.80
CA GLN A 50 0.45 -4.58 -3.50
C GLN A 50 0.86 -4.94 -2.06
N HIS A 51 1.99 -4.41 -1.58
CA HIS A 51 2.43 -4.60 -0.19
C HIS A 51 1.44 -4.02 0.80
N TYR A 52 0.94 -2.80 0.57
CA TYR A 52 -0.11 -2.20 1.40
C TYR A 52 -1.35 -3.10 1.51
N GLN A 53 -1.81 -3.65 0.38
CA GLN A 53 -2.97 -4.55 0.34
C GLN A 53 -2.72 -5.85 1.11
N ALA A 54 -1.51 -6.41 0.99
CA ALA A 54 -1.12 -7.61 1.74
C ALA A 54 -1.10 -7.36 3.25
N LEU A 55 -0.55 -6.22 3.69
CA LEU A 55 -0.54 -5.83 5.11
C LEU A 55 -1.96 -5.62 5.64
N LEU A 56 -2.83 -4.96 4.86
CA LEU A 56 -4.24 -4.76 5.21
C LEU A 56 -4.97 -6.10 5.37
N GLN A 57 -4.77 -7.04 4.46
CA GLN A 57 -5.37 -8.38 4.52
C GLN A 57 -4.87 -9.17 5.74
N CYS A 58 -3.57 -9.07 6.06
CA CYS A 58 -2.99 -9.66 7.26
C CYS A 58 -3.66 -9.10 8.53
N LEU A 59 -3.81 -7.77 8.60
CA LEU A 59 -4.45 -7.09 9.74
C LEU A 59 -5.92 -7.51 9.93
N GLN A 60 -6.70 -7.55 8.84
CA GLN A 60 -8.09 -8.00 8.87
C GLN A 60 -8.21 -9.46 9.34
N SER A 61 -7.32 -10.33 8.85
CA SER A 61 -7.29 -11.74 9.22
C SER A 61 -6.91 -11.93 10.69
N ALA A 62 -5.99 -11.13 11.20
CA ALA A 62 -5.54 -11.21 12.59
C ALA A 62 -6.55 -10.66 13.60
N THR A 63 -7.35 -9.68 13.21
CA THR A 63 -8.38 -9.05 14.06
C THR A 63 -9.73 -9.76 14.02
N GLY A 64 -9.89 -10.79 13.17
CA GLY A 64 -11.15 -11.53 13.03
C GLY A 64 -12.26 -10.74 12.34
N THR A 65 -11.93 -9.59 11.75
CA THR A 65 -12.87 -8.74 11.02
C THR A 65 -13.11 -9.32 9.62
N ASN A 66 -13.86 -10.42 9.54
CA ASN A 66 -14.37 -10.97 8.28
C ASN A 66 -15.48 -10.05 7.74
N GLY A 67 -15.11 -8.97 7.07
CA GLY A 67 -16.03 -8.04 6.42
C GLY A 67 -15.70 -7.91 4.93
N GLN A 68 -16.61 -8.37 4.08
CA GLN A 68 -16.59 -8.22 2.63
C GLN A 68 -16.38 -6.73 2.25
N GLN A 69 -15.15 -6.32 1.93
CA GLN A 69 -14.90 -4.97 1.42
C GLN A 69 -13.65 -4.89 0.51
N SER A 70 -13.40 -5.95 -0.24
CA SER A 70 -12.27 -6.01 -1.17
C SER A 70 -12.67 -5.55 -2.58
N GLN A 71 -13.05 -4.28 -2.78
CA GLN A 71 -12.90 -3.65 -4.12
C GLN A 71 -13.07 -2.13 -4.23
N MET A 72 -13.63 -1.39 -3.27
CA MET A 72 -14.04 0.01 -3.53
C MET A 72 -13.13 1.13 -3.00
N GLN A 73 -12.10 0.87 -2.19
CA GLN A 73 -11.28 1.95 -1.60
C GLN A 73 -9.99 2.29 -2.37
N SER A 74 -9.57 1.47 -3.34
CA SER A 74 -8.40 1.77 -4.17
C SER A 74 -8.53 3.07 -4.97
N ASN A 75 -9.75 3.52 -5.28
CA ASN A 75 -9.97 4.75 -6.05
C ASN A 75 -10.05 6.04 -5.22
N SER A 76 -10.13 5.96 -3.88
CA SER A 76 -10.21 7.19 -3.05
C SER A 76 -8.85 7.82 -2.76
N TYR A 77 -7.75 7.07 -2.94
CA TYR A 77 -6.39 7.55 -2.69
C TYR A 77 -5.64 7.96 -3.96
N MET A 78 -6.34 7.95 -5.10
CA MET A 78 -5.86 8.29 -6.45
C MET A 78 -6.16 9.74 -6.86
N GLN A 79 -6.60 10.58 -5.92
CA GLN A 79 -6.73 12.03 -6.10
C GLN A 79 -5.62 12.75 -5.34
#